data_AF-A0A524DZY6-F1
#
_entry.id   AF-A0A524DZY6-F1
#
_cell.length_a   1.000
_cell.length_b   1.000
_cell.length_c   1.000
_cell.angle_alpha   90.00
_cell.angle_beta   90.00
_cell.angle_gamma   90.00
#
_symmetry.space_group_name_H-M   'P 1'
#
loop_
_entity.id
_entity.type
_entity.pdbx_description
1 polymer ?
#
loop_
_entity_poly.entity_id
_entity_poly.type
_entity_poly.pdbx_seq_one_letter_code
_entity_poly.pdbx_strand_id
1 'polypeptide(L)'
;MRSIERAFRVALLVPKDMEIPEDFFKSDIQNELPEKVLYFSKWFLGIAAAKDAMNGAASFYNERSVQFLFFREIRPMTQSE
;
A
#
# COMPACT_ATOMS: atom_id res chain seq x y z
N MET A 1 12.74 -26.91 -5.14
CA MET A 1 12.97 -25.62 -4.45
C MET A 1 11.60 -25.10 -4.02
N ARG A 2 11.27 -25.10 -2.73
CA ARG A 2 9.98 -24.54 -2.26
C ARG A 2 10.05 -23.02 -2.43
N SER A 3 9.30 -22.47 -3.37
CA SER A 3 9.17 -21.01 -3.49
C SER A 3 8.37 -20.54 -2.28
N ILE A 4 8.97 -19.75 -1.40
CA ILE A 4 8.19 -19.04 -0.38
C ILE A 4 7.34 -18.03 -1.13
N GLU A 5 6.04 -18.28 -1.24
CA GLU A 5 5.11 -17.28 -1.75
C GLU A 5 5.11 -16.12 -0.76
N ARG A 6 5.66 -14.99 -1.19
CA ARG A 6 5.69 -13.76 -0.40
C ARG A 6 4.43 -12.98 -0.72
N ALA A 7 3.68 -12.62 0.32
CA ALA A 7 2.58 -11.69 0.21
C ALA A 7 3.09 -10.27 0.50
N PHE A 8 2.62 -9.34 -0.31
CA PHE A 8 3.01 -7.94 -0.24
C PHE A 8 1.79 -7.06 -0.03
N ARG A 9 1.94 -5.98 0.73
CA ARG A 9 0.90 -4.95 0.86
C ARG A 9 1.53 -3.58 0.64
N VAL A 10 0.79 -2.68 0.00
CA VAL A 10 1.24 -1.31 -0.22
C VAL A 10 0.61 -0.42 0.84
N ALA A 11 1.45 0.33 1.53
CA ALA A 11 1.04 1.36 2.47
C ALA A 11 1.12 2.73 1.81
N LEU A 12 0.11 3.55 2.09
CA LEU A 12 -0.06 4.87 1.52
C LEU A 12 -0.36 5.86 2.65
N LEU A 13 0.53 6.83 2.84
CA LEU A 13 0.38 7.90 3.82
C LEU A 13 0.04 9.21 3.10
N VAL A 14 -1.14 9.76 3.37
CA VAL A 14 -1.73 10.87 2.61
C VAL A 14 -2.23 11.95 3.57
N PRO A 15 -2.15 13.24 3.21
CA PRO A 15 -2.79 14.29 4.00
C PRO A 15 -4.29 14.02 4.20
N LYS A 16 -4.81 14.45 5.35
CA LYS A 16 -6.24 14.36 5.66
C LYS A 16 -7.08 15.08 4.59
N ASP A 17 -8.28 14.56 4.35
CA ASP A 17 -9.29 15.11 3.43
C ASP A 17 -8.90 15.11 1.94
N MET A 18 -7.81 14.43 1.57
CA MET A 18 -7.43 14.21 0.18
C MET A 18 -8.13 12.98 -0.40
N GLU A 19 -8.37 13.01 -1.71
CA GLU A 19 -8.83 11.82 -2.43
C GLU A 19 -7.75 10.74 -2.44
N ILE A 20 -8.21 9.49 -2.49
CA ILE A 20 -7.36 8.30 -2.51
C ILE A 20 -7.61 7.49 -3.79
N PRO A 21 -6.60 6.75 -4.28
CA PRO A 21 -6.80 5.77 -5.33
C PRO A 21 -7.80 4.69 -4.87
N GLU A 22 -8.50 4.12 -5.85
CA GLU A 22 -9.31 2.93 -5.62
C GLU A 22 -8.46 1.78 -5.05
N ASP A 23 -9.08 0.83 -4.36
CA ASP A 23 -8.44 -0.33 -3.70
C ASP A 23 -7.55 -0.03 -2.48
N PHE A 24 -7.54 1.21 -1.97
CA PHE A 24 -6.93 1.56 -0.69
C PHE A 24 -7.98 1.71 0.41
N PHE A 25 -7.72 1.09 1.57
CA PHE A 25 -8.62 1.10 2.72
C PHE A 25 -7.92 1.77 3.89
N LYS A 26 -8.66 2.57 4.66
CA LYS A 26 -8.11 3.21 5.85
C LYS A 26 -7.60 2.14 6.81
N SER A 27 -6.38 2.32 7.29
CA SER A 27 -5.76 1.39 8.22
C SER A 27 -6.38 1.49 9.62
N ASP A 28 -6.53 0.35 10.31
CA ASP A 28 -6.90 0.33 11.73
C ASP A 28 -5.77 0.89 12.61
N ILE A 29 -4.52 0.75 12.15
CA ILE A 29 -3.33 1.32 12.76
C ILE A 29 -3.08 2.69 12.11
N GLN A 30 -3.09 3.76 12.89
CA GLN A 30 -2.78 5.09 12.40
C GLN A 30 -1.42 5.56 12.90
N ASN A 31 -0.88 6.55 12.20
CA ASN A 31 0.37 7.19 12.54
C ASN A 31 0.14 8.32 13.56
N GLU A 32 1.20 8.84 14.18
CA GLU A 32 1.08 9.88 15.21
C GLU A 32 0.82 11.29 14.64
N LEU A 33 0.92 11.47 13.32
CA LEU A 33 0.71 12.77 12.67
C LEU A 33 -0.79 12.98 12.40
N PRO A 34 -1.46 13.92 13.09
CA PRO A 34 -2.90 14.12 12.97
C PRO A 34 -3.34 14.66 11.60
N GLU A 35 -2.42 15.26 10.85
CA GLU A 35 -2.66 15.79 9.50
C GLU A 35 -2.52 14.74 8.40
N LYS A 36 -2.13 13.49 8.72
CA LYS A 36 -1.96 12.41 7.74
C LYS A 36 -2.74 11.17 8.13
N VAL A 37 -3.30 10.50 7.13
CA VAL A 37 -4.04 9.25 7.29
C VAL A 37 -3.30 8.13 6.57
N LEU A 38 -3.16 7.01 7.26
CA LEU A 38 -2.54 5.80 6.73
C LEU A 38 -3.61 4.89 6.10
N TYR A 39 -3.33 4.46 4.88
CA TYR A 39 -4.14 3.52 4.10
C TYR A 39 -3.31 2.32 3.69
N PHE A 40 -3.98 1.19 3.49
CA PHE A 40 -3.37 -0.02 2.96
C PHE A 40 -4.18 -0.59 1.80
N SER A 41 -3.49 -1.14 0.82
CA SER A 41 -4.09 -1.92 -0.29
C SER A 41 -4.65 -3.26 0.20
N LYS A 42 -5.17 -4.10 -0.70
CA LYS A 42 -5.24 -5.56 -0.46
C LYS A 42 -3.84 -6.20 -0.42
N TRP A 43 -3.75 -7.44 0.05
CA TRP A 43 -2.53 -8.24 -0.08
C TRP A 43 -2.38 -8.73 -1.52
N PHE A 44 -1.15 -8.68 -2.04
CA PHE A 44 -0.77 -9.12 -3.37
C PHE A 44 0.16 -10.33 -3.29
N LEU A 45 -0.05 -11.29 -4.18
CA LEU A 45 0.88 -12.39 -4.37
C LEU A 45 2.04 -11.92 -5.26
N GLY A 46 3.25 -11.91 -4.71
CA GLY A 46 4.45 -11.51 -5.43
C GLY A 46 4.66 -9.99 -5.54
N ILE A 47 5.94 -9.62 -5.71
CA ILE A 47 6.38 -8.22 -5.67
C ILE A 47 5.96 -7.41 -6.90
N ALA A 48 5.73 -8.07 -8.04
CA ALA A 48 5.33 -7.42 -9.28
C ALA A 48 3.93 -6.78 -9.15
N ALA A 49 2.95 -7.54 -8.68
CA ALA A 49 1.60 -7.02 -8.46
C ALA A 49 1.56 -5.87 -7.44
N ALA A 50 2.34 -5.96 -6.36
CA ALA A 50 2.48 -4.85 -5.41
C ALA A 50 3.16 -3.61 -6.02
N LYS A 51 4.12 -3.79 -6.93
CA LYS A 51 4.74 -2.69 -7.68
C LYS A 51 3.73 -2.03 -8.62
N ASP A 52 2.90 -2.80 -9.30
CA ASP A 52 1.89 -2.27 -10.21
C ASP A 52 0.84 -1.45 -9.47
N ALA A 53 0.36 -1.93 -8.32
CA ALA A 53 -0.52 -1.16 -7.43
C ALA A 53 0.11 0.15 -6.95
N MET A 54 1.39 0.12 -6.58
CA MET A 54 2.14 1.31 -6.19
C MET A 54 2.29 2.31 -7.34
N ASN A 55 2.55 1.83 -8.56
CA ASN A 55 2.64 2.67 -9.75
C ASN A 55 1.28 3.31 -10.10
N GLY A 56 0.18 2.55 -10.01
CA GLY A 56 -1.16 3.08 -10.23
C GLY A 56 -1.51 4.20 -9.24
N ALA A 57 -1.21 3.99 -7.96
CA ALA A 57 -1.40 5.00 -6.93
C ALA A 57 -0.47 6.22 -7.15
N ALA A 58 0.77 6.02 -7.59
CA ALA A 58 1.67 7.12 -7.93
C ALA A 58 1.10 7.96 -9.10
N SER A 59 0.61 7.32 -10.16
CA SER A 59 -0.02 8.00 -11.31
C SER A 59 -1.24 8.84 -10.88
N PHE A 60 -2.09 8.29 -10.00
CA PHE A 60 -3.26 9.00 -9.47
C PHE A 60 -2.90 10.35 -8.81
N TYR A 61 -1.78 10.40 -8.09
CA TYR A 61 -1.33 11.61 -7.40
C TYR A 61 -0.40 12.50 -8.22
N ASN A 62 0.27 11.96 -9.24
CA ASN A 62 1.19 12.70 -10.10
C ASN A 62 0.45 13.82 -10.85
N GLU A 63 -0.80 13.57 -11.23
CA GLU A 63 -1.69 14.56 -11.84
C GLU A 63 -2.11 15.69 -10.87
N ARG A 64 -1.91 15.50 -9.57
CA ARG A 64 -2.46 16.34 -8.50
C ARG A 64 -1.42 17.08 -7.66
N SER A 65 -0.13 16.97 -8.00
CA SER A 65 0.99 17.62 -7.28
C SER A 65 1.03 17.35 -5.77
N VAL A 66 0.58 16.16 -5.34
CA VAL A 66 0.49 15.79 -3.92
C VAL A 66 1.79 15.16 -3.44
N GLN A 67 2.26 15.53 -2.25
CA GLN A 67 3.34 14.81 -1.58
C GLN A 67 2.77 13.58 -0.85
N PHE A 68 3.22 12.38 -1.22
CA PHE A 68 2.81 11.11 -0.61
C PHE A 68 4.02 10.19 -0.43
N LEU A 69 3.90 9.19 0.47
CA LEU A 69 4.94 8.20 0.74
C LEU A 69 4.37 6.79 0.57
N PHE A 70 5.13 5.94 -0.12
CA PHE A 70 4.82 4.52 -0.32
C PHE A 70 5.78 3.61 0.46
N PHE A 71 5.22 2.57 1.06
CA PHE A 71 6.00 1.46 1.62
C PHE A 71 5.43 0.13 1.14
N ARG A 72 6.31 -0.87 1.01
CA ARG A 72 5.92 -2.27 0.74
C ARG A 72 6.19 -3.08 1.99
N GLU A 73 5.15 -3.66 2.57
CA GLU A 73 5.28 -4.65 3.63
C GLU A 73 5.45 -6.04 2.99
N ILE A 74 6.40 -6.84 3.49
CA ILE A 74 6.63 -8.22 3.04
C ILE A 74 6.32 -9.15 4.20
N ARG A 75 5.37 -10.07 4.01
CA ARG A 75 5.16 -11.18 4.95
C ARG A 75 5.43 -12.52 4.26
N PRO A 76 6.18 -13.43 4.91
CA PRO A 76 6.24 -14.81 4.46
C PRO A 76 4.84 -15.42 4.61
N MET A 77 4.28 -16.00 3.54
CA MET A 77 3.15 -16.91 3.70
C MET A 77 3.71 -18.22 4.25
N THR A 78 3.43 -18.53 5.51
CA THR A 78 3.38 -19.92 5.93
C THR A 78 2.20 -20.52 5.18
N GLN A 79 2.47 -21.41 4.22
CA GLN A 79 1.45 -22.34 3.74
C GLN A 79 0.99 -23.11 4.98
N SER A 80 -0.22 -22.85 5.46
CA SER A 80 -0.88 -23.75 6.39
C SER A 80 -1.04 -25.09 5.67
N GLU A 81 -0.52 -26.15 6.28
CA GLU A 81 -0.70 -27.55 5.84
C GLU A 81 -2.18 -27.94 5.78
#